data_AF-K2GHA1-F1
#
_entry.id   AF-K2GHA1-F1
#
_cell.length_a   1.000
_cell.length_b   1.000
_cell.length_c   1.000
_cell.angle_alpha   90.00
_cell.angle_beta   90.00
_cell.angle_gamma   90.00
#
_symmetry.space_group_name_H-M   'P 1'
#
loop_
_entity.id
_entity.type
_entity.pdbx_description
1 polymer ?
#
loop_
_entity_poly.entity_id
_entity_poly.type
_entity_poly.pdbx_seq_one_letter_code
_entity_poly.pdbx_strand_id
1 'polypeptide(L)'
;MKKYHIYVYTPFHKNSKFIPHLLEHVLLQWPRDDLSWFLKSNDIIWKSRAFFTEYIIRCEKEELSEIISKLRISPEKKLISAEYPVIKDELNRKTYHAILYEKIWKKLISEKFNNNNLGKLNFNDLYEYFEKYYINWNIIILEDDIKFKELEKGYDSEPKRTEVINLQWFRECVYIWEMSLEQFFHALYLSEFYNSYLNYHYRTNIKKYSWDTTTFYFYDEFVCLSVPSELENTINLITAEFKTNWKIYMKNKLKNDDNEFLTSMDGAMMVKYGHTLSMDAKMRMIELL
;
A
#
# COMPACT_ATOMS: atom_id res chain seq x y z
N MET A 1 10.08 -24.30 2.83
CA MET A 1 8.99 -23.31 2.82
C MET A 1 9.48 -21.98 2.26
N LYS A 2 8.96 -21.61 1.09
CA LYS A 2 9.23 -20.33 0.43
C LYS A 2 8.17 -19.31 0.85
N LYS A 3 8.52 -18.03 0.86
CA LYS A 3 7.58 -16.92 1.06
C LYS A 3 6.96 -16.57 -0.30
N TYR A 4 5.64 -16.47 -0.36
CA TYR A 4 4.90 -16.04 -1.54
C TYR A 4 4.08 -14.80 -1.25
N HIS A 5 4.04 -13.88 -2.19
CA HIS A 5 3.19 -12.70 -2.19
C HIS A 5 2.09 -12.86 -3.25
N ILE A 6 0.86 -13.03 -2.77
CA ILE A 6 -0.35 -13.22 -3.58
C ILE A 6 -1.12 -11.90 -3.61
N TYR A 7 -1.41 -11.40 -4.80
CA TYR A 7 -2.12 -10.15 -5.00
C TYR A 7 -3.44 -10.35 -5.75
N VAL A 8 -4.48 -9.66 -5.27
CA VAL A 8 -5.81 -9.63 -5.89
C VAL A 8 -6.20 -8.17 -6.09
N TYR A 9 -6.68 -7.81 -7.28
CA TYR A 9 -7.25 -6.48 -7.49
C TYR A 9 -8.57 -6.35 -6.75
N THR A 10 -8.65 -5.42 -5.81
CA THR A 10 -9.78 -5.22 -4.89
C THR A 10 -9.96 -3.71 -4.65
N PRO A 11 -10.61 -2.98 -5.58
CA PRO A 11 -10.84 -1.55 -5.47
C PRO A 11 -11.83 -1.25 -4.37
N PHE A 12 -11.82 -0.01 -3.87
CA PHE A 12 -12.84 0.41 -2.92
C PHE A 12 -14.26 0.18 -3.43
N HIS A 13 -15.11 -0.33 -2.55
CA HIS A 13 -16.53 -0.50 -2.83
C HIS A 13 -17.28 0.73 -2.33
N LYS A 14 -17.96 1.44 -3.24
CA LYS A 14 -18.75 2.64 -2.91
C LYS A 14 -17.96 3.66 -2.06
N ASN A 15 -16.72 3.94 -2.47
CA ASN A 15 -15.78 4.86 -1.80
C ASN A 15 -15.37 4.46 -0.37
N SER A 16 -15.38 3.15 -0.06
CA SER A 16 -14.95 2.61 1.23
C SER A 16 -14.10 1.36 1.09
N LYS A 17 -13.15 1.18 2.01
CA LYS A 17 -12.36 -0.05 2.13
C LYS A 17 -13.07 -1.18 2.87
N PHE A 18 -14.27 -0.96 3.40
CA PHE A 18 -14.93 -1.89 4.30
C PHE A 18 -15.11 -3.31 3.72
N ILE A 19 -15.69 -3.45 2.51
CA ILE A 19 -15.90 -4.78 1.90
C ILE A 19 -14.58 -5.51 1.60
N PRO A 20 -13.60 -4.92 0.88
CA PRO A 20 -12.33 -5.61 0.64
C PRO A 20 -11.59 -5.99 1.94
N HIS A 21 -11.61 -5.11 2.94
CA HIS A 21 -11.00 -5.36 4.24
C HIS A 21 -11.74 -6.46 5.05
N LEU A 22 -13.07 -6.55 4.93
CA LEU A 22 -13.79 -7.66 5.55
C LEU A 22 -13.47 -8.99 4.86
N LEU A 23 -13.38 -8.99 3.53
CA LEU A 23 -13.04 -10.18 2.76
C LEU A 23 -11.62 -10.68 3.02
N GLU A 24 -10.65 -9.79 3.22
CA GLU A 24 -9.28 -10.24 3.51
C GLU A 24 -9.17 -11.01 4.84
N HIS A 25 -9.96 -10.62 5.84
CA HIS A 25 -10.02 -11.33 7.11
C HIS A 25 -10.71 -12.69 7.01
N VAL A 26 -11.72 -12.84 6.15
CA VAL A 26 -12.56 -14.06 6.16
C VAL A 26 -12.11 -15.15 5.19
N LEU A 27 -11.44 -14.81 4.09
CA LEU A 27 -11.20 -15.76 3.00
C LEU A 27 -10.16 -16.84 3.34
N LEU A 28 -9.02 -16.47 3.93
CA LEU A 28 -7.99 -17.43 4.32
C LEU A 28 -8.06 -17.84 5.77
N GLN A 29 -8.78 -17.08 6.60
CA GLN A 29 -8.76 -17.34 8.02
C GLN A 29 -9.95 -18.16 8.49
N TRP A 30 -11.07 -18.34 7.79
CA TRP A 30 -12.19 -19.20 8.25
C TRP A 30 -12.37 -19.28 9.79
N PRO A 31 -12.61 -18.15 10.49
CA PRO A 31 -12.51 -18.05 11.94
C PRO A 31 -13.18 -19.20 12.70
N ARG A 32 -12.42 -19.84 13.59
CA ARG A 32 -12.85 -20.95 14.46
C ARG A 32 -12.54 -20.65 15.92
N ASP A 33 -13.36 -21.19 16.81
CA ASP A 33 -13.18 -21.06 18.26
C ASP A 33 -12.11 -22.04 18.79
N ASP A 34 -10.95 -22.15 18.14
CA ASP A 34 -9.86 -23.03 18.58
C ASP A 34 -8.46 -22.40 18.46
N LEU A 35 -7.59 -22.69 19.45
CA LEU A 35 -6.24 -22.12 19.53
C LEU A 35 -5.34 -22.58 18.38
N SER A 36 -5.52 -23.82 17.90
CA SER A 36 -4.67 -24.37 16.85
C SER A 36 -4.88 -23.65 15.52
N TRP A 37 -6.12 -23.24 15.27
CA TRP A 37 -6.50 -22.37 14.18
C TRP A 37 -5.84 -20.99 14.29
N PHE A 38 -5.93 -20.35 15.47
CA PHE A 38 -5.34 -19.02 15.69
C PHE A 38 -3.82 -19.00 15.49
N LEU A 39 -3.13 -20.05 15.93
CA LEU A 39 -1.69 -20.16 15.73
C LEU A 39 -1.32 -20.28 14.24
N LYS A 40 -2.11 -21.01 13.46
CA LYS A 40 -1.90 -21.15 12.01
C LYS A 40 -2.29 -19.90 11.23
N SER A 41 -3.33 -19.17 11.66
CA SER A 41 -3.75 -17.94 10.97
C SER A 41 -2.70 -16.83 11.11
N ASN A 42 -1.96 -16.80 12.23
CA ASN A 42 -0.84 -15.86 12.43
C ASN A 42 0.35 -16.08 11.48
N ASP A 43 0.43 -17.21 10.77
CA ASP A 43 1.45 -17.45 9.74
C ASP A 43 1.11 -16.76 8.40
N ILE A 44 -0.10 -16.23 8.27
CA ILE A 44 -0.58 -15.48 7.10
C ILE A 44 -0.58 -14.00 7.46
N ILE A 45 0.04 -13.16 6.64
CA ILE A 45 -0.08 -11.70 6.75
C ILE A 45 -0.96 -11.23 5.61
N TRP A 46 -1.95 -10.38 5.88
CA TRP A 46 -2.81 -9.78 4.87
C TRP A 46 -2.81 -8.26 4.97
N LYS A 47 -2.97 -7.58 3.84
CA LYS A 47 -3.02 -6.11 3.77
C LYS A 47 -3.93 -5.65 2.63
N SER A 48 -4.99 -4.93 2.96
CA SER A 48 -5.85 -4.28 1.97
C SER A 48 -5.46 -2.81 1.82
N ARG A 49 -5.23 -2.43 0.57
CA ARG A 49 -4.86 -1.08 0.15
C ARG A 49 -5.87 -0.55 -0.86
N ALA A 50 -5.57 0.60 -1.45
CA ALA A 50 -6.55 1.38 -2.23
C ALA A 50 -7.24 0.60 -3.36
N PHE A 51 -6.52 -0.30 -4.03
CA PHE A 51 -7.07 -1.11 -5.12
C PHE A 51 -6.63 -2.57 -5.13
N PHE A 52 -6.01 -3.06 -4.08
CA PHE A 52 -5.57 -4.44 -4.01
C PHE A 52 -5.49 -4.97 -2.58
N THR A 53 -5.54 -6.29 -2.48
CA THR A 53 -5.30 -7.06 -1.27
C THR A 53 -4.07 -7.93 -1.49
N GLU A 54 -3.12 -7.84 -0.57
CA GLU A 54 -1.91 -8.68 -0.53
C GLU A 54 -2.07 -9.74 0.55
N TYR A 55 -1.75 -10.99 0.22
CA TYR A 55 -1.53 -12.06 1.17
C TYR A 55 -0.07 -12.52 1.09
N ILE A 56 0.60 -12.56 2.23
CA ILE A 56 1.96 -13.03 2.37
C ILE A 56 1.91 -14.34 3.15
N ILE A 57 2.34 -15.42 2.52
CA ILE A 57 2.27 -16.77 3.07
C ILE A 57 3.63 -17.45 3.00
N ARG A 58 3.91 -18.37 3.93
CA ARG A 58 5.04 -19.29 3.85
C ARG A 58 4.49 -20.69 3.65
N CYS A 59 4.79 -21.31 2.52
CA CYS A 59 4.31 -22.66 2.20
C CYS A 59 5.27 -23.37 1.25
N GLU A 60 5.03 -24.65 1.00
CA GLU A 60 5.65 -25.36 -0.14
C GLU A 60 4.92 -25.00 -1.45
N LYS A 61 5.57 -25.21 -2.59
CA LYS A 61 5.02 -24.80 -3.91
C LYS A 61 3.74 -25.58 -4.24
N GLU A 62 3.67 -26.84 -3.83
CA GLU A 62 2.55 -27.75 -4.09
C GLU A 62 1.27 -27.28 -3.36
N GLU A 63 1.42 -26.67 -2.18
CA GLU A 63 0.33 -26.16 -1.34
C GLU A 63 -0.27 -24.85 -1.88
N LEU A 64 0.49 -24.12 -2.71
CA LEU A 64 0.09 -22.82 -3.24
C LEU A 64 -1.21 -22.90 -4.04
N SER A 65 -1.36 -23.94 -4.87
CA SER A 65 -2.57 -24.16 -5.67
C SER A 65 -3.83 -24.34 -4.82
N GLU A 66 -3.71 -25.00 -3.67
CA GLU A 66 -4.81 -25.18 -2.72
C GLU A 66 -5.17 -23.85 -2.05
N ILE A 67 -4.18 -23.04 -1.67
CA ILE A 67 -4.40 -21.72 -1.06
C ILE A 67 -5.10 -20.77 -2.05
N ILE A 68 -4.65 -20.75 -3.31
CA ILE A 68 -5.31 -19.97 -4.37
C ILE A 68 -6.75 -20.46 -4.60
N SER A 69 -6.97 -21.78 -4.54
CA SER A 69 -8.32 -22.34 -4.66
C SER A 69 -9.20 -21.91 -3.48
N LYS A 70 -8.68 -21.86 -2.25
CA LYS A 70 -9.40 -21.38 -1.06
C LYS A 70 -9.83 -19.92 -1.17
N LEU A 71 -8.99 -19.05 -1.73
CA LEU A 71 -9.36 -17.65 -2.02
C LEU A 71 -10.57 -17.53 -2.96
N ARG A 72 -10.85 -18.57 -3.76
CA ARG A 72 -11.96 -18.64 -4.71
C ARG A 72 -13.19 -19.37 -4.15
N ILE A 73 -13.16 -19.80 -2.88
CA ILE A 73 -14.33 -20.38 -2.22
C ILE A 73 -15.12 -19.25 -1.58
N SER A 74 -16.40 -19.15 -1.93
CA SER A 74 -17.30 -18.13 -1.37
C SER A 74 -17.37 -18.26 0.16
N PRO A 75 -17.15 -17.16 0.92
CA PRO A 75 -17.14 -17.21 2.37
C PRO A 75 -18.55 -17.42 2.94
N GLU A 76 -18.66 -18.27 3.96
CA GLU A 76 -19.92 -18.53 4.63
C GLU A 76 -20.42 -17.29 5.40
N LYS A 77 -21.74 -17.06 5.38
CA LYS A 77 -22.37 -15.94 6.11
C LYS A 77 -22.01 -15.91 7.60
N LYS A 78 -21.83 -17.08 8.23
CA LYS A 78 -21.47 -17.19 9.65
C LYS A 78 -20.08 -16.60 9.93
N LEU A 79 -19.10 -16.87 9.06
CA LEU A 79 -17.74 -16.36 9.19
C LEU A 79 -17.71 -14.84 9.06
N ILE A 80 -18.39 -14.32 8.03
CA ILE A 80 -18.53 -12.88 7.81
C ILE A 80 -19.18 -12.20 9.02
N SER A 81 -20.23 -12.82 9.57
CA SER A 81 -20.95 -12.26 10.73
C SER A 81 -20.10 -12.26 12.00
N ALA A 82 -19.22 -13.25 12.18
CA ALA A 82 -18.31 -13.34 13.32
C ALA A 82 -17.21 -12.26 13.25
N GLU A 83 -16.70 -11.96 12.05
CA GLU A 83 -15.61 -11.00 11.85
C GLU A 83 -16.09 -9.54 11.78
N TYR A 84 -17.34 -9.32 11.37
CA TYR A 84 -17.91 -7.97 11.22
C TYR A 84 -17.74 -7.05 12.45
N PRO A 85 -17.95 -7.49 13.71
CA PRO A 85 -17.71 -6.66 14.89
C PRO A 85 -16.24 -6.23 15.05
N VAL A 86 -15.28 -7.09 14.66
CA VAL A 86 -13.84 -6.82 14.77
C VAL A 86 -13.44 -5.72 13.78
N ILE A 87 -13.80 -5.88 12.51
CA ILE A 87 -13.57 -4.87 11.47
C ILE A 87 -14.26 -3.55 11.82
N LYS A 88 -15.46 -3.62 12.40
CA LYS A 88 -16.18 -2.43 12.86
C LYS A 88 -15.41 -1.69 13.95
N ASP A 89 -14.85 -2.37 14.94
CA ASP A 89 -14.00 -1.75 15.95
C ASP A 89 -12.75 -1.10 15.32
N GLU A 90 -12.06 -1.84 14.45
CA GLU A 90 -10.85 -1.35 13.80
C GLU A 90 -11.09 -0.06 12.99
N LEU A 91 -12.12 -0.06 12.15
CA LEU A 91 -12.45 1.08 11.28
C LEU A 91 -12.96 2.30 12.07
N ASN A 92 -13.42 2.14 13.31
CA ASN A 92 -13.77 3.27 14.17
C ASN A 92 -12.55 4.02 14.71
N ARG A 93 -11.35 3.44 14.64
CA ARG A 93 -10.13 4.07 15.15
C ARG A 93 -9.70 5.23 14.23
N LYS A 94 -9.73 6.45 14.77
CA LYS A 94 -9.30 7.67 14.06
C LYS A 94 -7.82 7.93 14.28
N THR A 95 -6.97 7.26 13.52
CA THR A 95 -5.53 7.57 13.49
C THR A 95 -5.25 8.82 12.68
N TYR A 96 -4.11 9.47 12.93
CA TYR A 96 -3.65 10.63 12.15
C TYR A 96 -3.65 10.33 10.63
N HIS A 97 -3.04 9.21 10.21
CA HIS A 97 -2.99 8.82 8.79
C HIS A 97 -4.37 8.53 8.22
N ALA A 98 -5.30 7.96 9.00
CA ALA A 98 -6.67 7.71 8.52
C ALA A 98 -7.42 9.03 8.26
N ILE A 99 -7.24 10.03 9.14
CA ILE A 99 -7.85 11.37 8.97
C ILE A 99 -7.25 12.07 7.75
N LEU A 100 -5.92 12.06 7.62
CA LEU A 100 -5.22 12.67 6.50
C LEU A 100 -5.62 12.03 5.17
N TYR A 101 -5.59 10.70 5.10
CA TYR A 101 -6.04 9.92 3.95
C TYR A 101 -7.47 10.28 3.55
N GLU A 102 -8.42 10.29 4.48
CA GLU A 102 -9.81 10.64 4.15
C GLU A 102 -9.94 12.07 3.62
N LYS A 103 -9.21 13.05 4.20
CA LYS A 103 -9.25 14.44 3.71
C LYS A 103 -8.67 14.60 2.31
N ILE A 104 -7.55 13.94 2.03
CA ILE A 104 -6.95 13.92 0.69
C ILE A 104 -7.97 13.33 -0.30
N TRP A 105 -8.53 12.15 -0.01
CA TRP A 105 -9.45 11.48 -0.92
C TRP A 105 -10.75 12.26 -1.14
N LYS A 106 -11.27 12.93 -0.09
CA LYS A 106 -12.42 13.82 -0.23
C LYS A 106 -12.18 14.97 -1.18
N LYS A 107 -10.98 15.56 -1.12
CA LYS A 107 -10.59 16.68 -1.97
C LYS A 107 -10.31 16.26 -3.41
N LEU A 108 -9.68 15.09 -3.60
CA LEU A 108 -9.17 14.68 -4.90
C LEU A 108 -10.13 13.80 -5.72
N ILE A 109 -11.04 13.07 -5.07
CA ILE A 109 -11.90 12.07 -5.72
C ILE A 109 -13.37 12.44 -5.55
N SER A 110 -13.84 12.57 -4.31
CA SER A 110 -15.26 12.86 -4.05
C SER A 110 -15.46 13.33 -2.61
N GLU A 111 -16.20 14.41 -2.40
CA GLU A 111 -16.58 14.87 -1.06
C GLU A 111 -17.34 13.80 -0.24
N LYS A 112 -17.99 12.85 -0.93
CA LYS A 112 -18.70 11.71 -0.33
C LYS A 112 -17.77 10.55 0.05
N PHE A 113 -16.47 10.66 -0.22
CA PHE A 113 -15.52 9.60 0.11
C PHE A 113 -15.50 9.36 1.62
N ASN A 114 -15.58 8.09 2.03
CA ASN A 114 -15.54 7.71 3.43
C ASN A 114 -14.82 6.38 3.53
N ASN A 115 -13.52 6.46 3.83
CA ASN A 115 -12.63 5.30 3.85
C ASN A 115 -13.22 4.20 4.74
N ASN A 116 -13.68 4.59 5.92
CA ASN A 116 -14.13 3.72 6.99
C ASN A 116 -15.68 3.68 7.08
N ASN A 117 -16.40 3.80 5.96
CA ASN A 117 -17.86 3.80 5.98
C ASN A 117 -18.43 2.49 6.56
N LEU A 118 -18.85 2.55 7.82
CA LEU A 118 -19.49 1.45 8.55
C LEU A 118 -20.99 1.42 8.27
N GLY A 119 -21.35 1.15 7.01
CA GLY A 119 -22.72 0.85 6.64
C GLY A 119 -23.19 -0.48 7.23
N LYS A 120 -24.51 -0.71 7.23
CA LYS A 120 -25.06 -2.05 7.52
C LYS A 120 -24.52 -3.03 6.48
N LEU A 121 -23.94 -4.14 6.94
CA LEU A 121 -23.45 -5.20 6.06
C LEU A 121 -24.57 -5.69 5.14
N ASN A 122 -24.35 -5.57 3.82
CA ASN A 122 -25.21 -6.12 2.79
C ASN A 122 -24.49 -7.32 2.17
N PHE A 123 -25.00 -8.53 2.43
CA PHE A 123 -24.41 -9.75 1.90
C PHE A 123 -24.44 -9.82 0.37
N ASN A 124 -25.47 -9.27 -0.28
CA ASN A 124 -25.53 -9.28 -1.74
C ASN A 124 -24.39 -8.43 -2.34
N ASP A 125 -24.19 -7.21 -1.82
CA ASP A 125 -23.07 -6.35 -2.25
C ASP A 125 -21.71 -7.06 -2.03
N LEU A 126 -21.55 -7.76 -0.89
CA LEU A 126 -20.32 -8.49 -0.58
C LEU A 126 -20.08 -9.65 -1.54
N TYR A 127 -21.10 -10.47 -1.83
CA TYR A 127 -20.97 -11.61 -2.73
C TYR A 127 -20.79 -11.18 -4.19
N GLU A 128 -21.46 -10.13 -4.64
CA GLU A 128 -21.23 -9.52 -5.96
C GLU A 128 -19.80 -9.00 -6.09
N TYR A 129 -19.28 -8.36 -5.03
CA TYR A 129 -17.89 -7.92 -4.98
C TYR A 129 -16.92 -9.11 -5.04
N PHE A 130 -17.14 -10.14 -4.22
CA PHE A 130 -16.34 -11.36 -4.20
C PHE A 130 -16.30 -12.03 -5.59
N GLU A 131 -17.47 -12.23 -6.20
CA GLU A 131 -17.59 -12.81 -7.53
C GLU A 131 -16.81 -12.00 -8.57
N LYS A 132 -16.94 -10.67 -8.54
CA LYS A 132 -16.25 -9.80 -9.49
C LYS A 132 -14.74 -9.84 -9.37
N TYR A 133 -14.19 -9.85 -8.16
CA TYR A 133 -12.76 -9.60 -7.94
C TYR A 133 -11.95 -10.85 -7.54
N TYR A 134 -12.53 -11.82 -6.88
CA TYR A 134 -11.84 -13.06 -6.48
C TYR A 134 -12.11 -14.22 -7.44
N ILE A 135 -13.29 -14.28 -8.07
CA ILE A 135 -13.62 -15.32 -9.05
C ILE A 135 -13.21 -14.89 -10.45
N ASN A 136 -13.65 -13.72 -10.90
CA ASN A 136 -13.47 -13.32 -12.30
C ASN A 136 -12.13 -12.64 -12.60
N TRP A 137 -11.40 -12.19 -11.58
CA TRP A 137 -10.08 -11.60 -11.78
C TRP A 137 -8.96 -12.64 -11.65
N ASN A 138 -7.88 -12.40 -12.39
CA ASN A 138 -6.61 -13.10 -12.20
C ASN A 138 -5.97 -12.75 -10.85
N ILE A 139 -5.54 -13.78 -10.14
CA ILE A 139 -4.72 -13.64 -8.94
C ILE A 139 -3.26 -13.65 -9.41
N ILE A 140 -2.45 -12.72 -8.91
CA ILE A 140 -1.04 -12.58 -9.30
C ILE A 140 -0.17 -13.13 -8.17
N ILE A 141 0.78 -13.98 -8.52
CA ILE A 141 1.79 -14.51 -7.60
C ILE A 141 3.12 -13.87 -7.98
N LEU A 142 3.60 -12.93 -7.18
CA LEU A 142 4.75 -12.09 -7.56
C LEU A 142 6.00 -12.91 -7.85
N GLU A 143 6.21 -14.01 -7.13
CA GLU A 143 7.37 -14.88 -7.29
C GLU A 143 7.39 -15.66 -8.61
N ASP A 144 6.25 -15.83 -9.28
CA ASP A 144 6.10 -16.65 -10.49
C ASP A 144 5.67 -15.82 -11.72
N ASP A 145 4.92 -14.73 -11.53
CA ASP A 145 4.25 -13.98 -12.59
C ASP A 145 4.90 -12.63 -12.94
N ILE A 146 6.03 -12.28 -12.31
CA ILE A 146 6.60 -10.94 -12.46
C ILE A 146 6.99 -10.63 -13.91
N LYS A 147 6.53 -9.48 -14.39
CA LYS A 147 6.86 -8.95 -15.72
C LYS A 147 7.44 -7.57 -15.55
N PHE A 148 8.50 -7.29 -16.31
CA PHE A 148 9.23 -6.03 -16.20
C PHE A 148 9.03 -5.18 -17.45
N LYS A 149 9.01 -3.86 -17.23
CA LYS A 149 9.05 -2.83 -18.26
C LYS A 149 10.19 -1.87 -18.00
N GLU A 150 10.81 -1.41 -19.09
CA GLU A 150 11.86 -0.39 -19.07
C GLU A 150 11.28 1.02 -18.87
N LEU A 151 12.12 1.93 -18.37
CA LEU A 151 11.77 3.33 -18.20
C LEU A 151 11.34 3.97 -19.53
N GLU A 152 10.16 4.58 -19.57
CA GLU A 152 9.72 5.33 -20.75
C GLU A 152 10.57 6.58 -20.99
N LYS A 153 10.78 6.92 -22.28
CA LYS A 153 11.44 8.17 -22.66
C LYS A 153 10.52 9.36 -22.33
N GLY A 154 11.08 10.40 -21.71
CA GLY A 154 10.33 11.62 -21.39
C GLY A 154 9.62 11.58 -20.03
N TYR A 155 10.08 10.72 -19.11
CA TYR A 155 9.68 10.75 -17.71
C TYR A 155 9.80 12.18 -17.11
N ASP A 156 8.71 12.66 -16.54
CA ASP A 156 8.63 13.95 -15.84
C ASP A 156 8.59 13.70 -14.34
N SER A 157 9.56 14.23 -13.58
CA SER A 157 9.61 14.06 -12.12
C SER A 157 8.68 15.01 -11.37
N GLU A 158 8.18 16.06 -12.01
CA GLU A 158 7.48 17.14 -11.34
C GLU A 158 6.02 16.78 -11.00
N PRO A 159 5.51 17.18 -9.82
CA PRO A 159 4.12 16.98 -9.46
C PRO A 159 3.22 17.79 -10.40
N LYS A 160 2.13 17.16 -10.85
CA LYS A 160 1.11 17.81 -11.67
C LYS A 160 0.38 18.92 -10.90
N ARG A 161 0.23 18.73 -9.59
CA ARG A 161 -0.42 19.67 -8.69
C ARG A 161 0.08 19.50 -7.26
N THR A 162 -0.04 20.56 -6.48
CA THR A 162 0.19 20.55 -5.03
C THR A 162 -1.05 21.04 -4.32
N GLU A 163 -1.44 20.34 -3.27
CA GLU A 163 -2.60 20.66 -2.47
C GLU A 163 -2.23 20.85 -1.01
N VAL A 164 -2.86 21.83 -0.37
CA VAL A 164 -2.74 22.00 1.07
C VAL A 164 -3.93 21.35 1.75
N ILE A 165 -3.64 20.48 2.73
CA ILE A 165 -4.63 19.83 3.58
C ILE A 165 -4.44 20.30 5.01
N ASN A 166 -5.45 20.99 5.53
CA ASN A 166 -5.46 21.43 6.92
C ASN A 166 -5.98 20.31 7.83
N LEU A 167 -5.15 19.82 8.73
CA LEU A 167 -5.55 18.98 9.86
C LEU A 167 -5.82 19.88 11.08
N GLN A 168 -6.41 19.33 12.14
CA GLN A 168 -6.69 20.11 13.35
C GLN A 168 -5.42 20.67 14.00
N TRP A 169 -4.30 19.94 13.87
CA TRP A 169 -3.05 20.23 14.58
C TRP A 169 -1.92 20.69 13.65
N PHE A 170 -1.97 20.31 12.37
CA PHE A 170 -0.90 20.54 11.40
C PHE A 170 -1.45 20.85 10.02
N ARG A 171 -0.59 21.38 9.16
CA ARG A 171 -0.88 21.58 7.75
C ARG A 171 0.04 20.67 6.94
N GLU A 172 -0.56 19.90 6.05
CA GLU A 172 0.11 18.99 5.13
C GLU A 172 0.17 19.60 3.73
N CYS A 173 1.33 19.53 3.10
CA CYS A 173 1.53 19.81 1.69
C CYS A 173 1.57 18.48 0.93
N VAL A 174 0.62 18.31 0.02
CA VAL A 174 0.38 17.06 -0.71
C VAL A 174 0.75 17.26 -2.16
N TYR A 175 1.86 16.66 -2.57
CA TYR A 175 2.34 16.64 -3.95
C TYR A 175 1.69 15.49 -4.70
N ILE A 176 1.11 15.74 -5.87
CA ILE A 176 0.26 14.78 -6.56
C ILE A 176 0.72 14.61 -8.01
N TRP A 177 0.88 13.35 -8.41
CA TRP A 177 1.21 12.94 -9.77
C TRP A 177 0.11 12.05 -10.34
N GLU A 178 -0.01 12.02 -11.66
CA GLU A 178 -0.83 11.02 -12.35
C GLU A 178 -0.25 9.62 -12.13
N MET A 179 -1.12 8.63 -11.95
CA MET A 179 -0.68 7.27 -11.70
C MET A 179 0.01 6.68 -12.93
N SER A 180 1.27 6.26 -12.75
CA SER A 180 2.07 5.48 -13.69
C SER A 180 3.10 4.69 -12.89
N LEU A 181 3.78 3.72 -13.53
CA LEU A 181 4.81 2.91 -12.87
C LEU A 181 5.94 3.80 -12.32
N GLU A 182 6.37 4.75 -13.15
CA GLU A 182 7.42 5.68 -12.85
C GLU A 182 7.03 6.61 -11.70
N GLN A 183 5.88 7.26 -11.77
CA GLN A 183 5.44 8.16 -10.70
C GLN A 183 5.21 7.44 -9.39
N PHE A 184 4.67 6.23 -9.45
CA PHE A 184 4.46 5.40 -8.27
C PHE A 184 5.79 5.07 -7.58
N PHE A 185 6.78 4.59 -8.34
CA PHE A 185 8.11 4.30 -7.79
C PHE A 185 8.80 5.58 -7.31
N HIS A 186 8.70 6.69 -8.04
CA HIS A 186 9.34 7.94 -7.67
C HIS A 186 8.78 8.51 -6.35
N ALA A 187 7.47 8.64 -6.23
CA ALA A 187 6.85 9.15 -5.02
C ALA A 187 7.14 8.25 -3.81
N LEU A 188 7.18 6.93 -4.01
CA LEU A 188 7.59 5.96 -2.99
C LEU A 188 9.04 6.17 -2.56
N TYR A 189 9.95 6.30 -3.53
CA TYR A 189 11.37 6.57 -3.29
C TYR A 189 11.59 7.90 -2.56
N LEU A 190 10.88 8.96 -2.96
CA LEU A 190 10.94 10.26 -2.28
C LEU A 190 10.44 10.17 -0.84
N SER A 191 9.37 9.41 -0.58
CA SER A 191 8.88 9.17 0.78
C SER A 191 9.95 8.55 1.67
N GLU A 192 10.59 7.48 1.19
CA GLU A 192 11.69 6.81 1.92
C GLU A 192 12.88 7.75 2.13
N PHE A 193 13.23 8.54 1.11
CA PHE A 193 14.31 9.51 1.16
C PHE A 193 14.08 10.59 2.22
N TYR A 194 12.92 11.25 2.19
CA TYR A 194 12.60 12.32 3.13
C TYR A 194 12.45 11.77 4.55
N ASN A 195 11.79 10.64 4.76
CA ASN A 195 11.70 10.01 6.08
C ASN A 195 13.08 9.65 6.63
N SER A 196 13.97 9.13 5.78
CA SER A 196 15.34 8.78 6.20
C SER A 196 16.17 10.01 6.54
N TYR A 197 16.04 11.10 5.76
CA TYR A 197 16.68 12.36 6.09
C TYR A 197 16.16 12.96 7.39
N LEU A 198 14.84 12.96 7.60
CA LEU A 198 14.23 13.48 8.83
C LEU A 198 14.72 12.68 10.05
N ASN A 199 14.73 11.36 9.95
CA ASN A 199 15.30 10.49 10.97
C ASN A 199 16.77 10.80 11.26
N TYR A 200 17.58 10.97 10.21
CA TYR A 200 18.98 11.39 10.34
C TYR A 200 19.08 12.75 11.03
N HIS A 201 18.45 13.80 10.50
CA HIS A 201 18.50 15.17 10.99
C HIS A 201 18.07 15.27 12.46
N TYR A 202 16.93 14.69 12.82
CA TYR A 202 16.44 14.72 14.19
C TYR A 202 17.39 14.01 15.14
N ARG A 203 17.92 12.85 14.75
CA ARG A 203 18.81 12.06 15.61
C ARG A 203 20.20 12.67 15.73
N THR A 204 20.78 13.16 14.65
CA THR A 204 22.16 13.65 14.63
C THR A 204 22.28 15.11 15.00
N ASN A 205 21.35 15.96 14.56
CA ASN A 205 21.45 17.41 14.70
C ASN A 205 20.62 17.91 15.90
N ILE A 206 19.40 17.39 16.07
CA ILE A 206 18.48 17.81 17.14
C ILE A 206 18.60 16.93 18.40
N LYS A 207 19.18 15.73 18.29
CA LYS A 207 19.26 14.71 19.35
C LYS A 207 17.89 14.25 19.87
N LYS A 208 16.91 14.13 18.98
CA LYS A 208 15.55 13.63 19.26
C LYS A 208 15.18 12.47 18.34
N TYR A 209 14.16 11.71 18.74
CA TYR A 209 13.50 10.80 17.81
C TYR A 209 12.60 11.61 16.87
N SER A 210 12.63 11.27 15.58
CA SER A 210 11.61 11.70 14.62
C SER A 210 10.45 10.72 14.66
N TRP A 211 9.27 11.21 14.34
CA TRP A 211 8.12 10.37 14.00
C TRP A 211 8.09 10.19 12.48
N ASP A 212 7.49 9.09 12.02
CA ASP A 212 7.19 8.92 10.60
C ASP A 212 6.14 9.96 10.20
N THR A 213 6.47 10.79 9.22
CA THR A 213 5.72 12.03 8.94
C THR A 213 5.52 12.25 7.45
N THR A 214 6.46 11.83 6.60
CA THR A 214 6.24 11.85 5.16
C THR A 214 5.47 10.60 4.78
N THR A 215 4.28 10.77 4.19
CA THR A 215 3.43 9.62 3.86
C THR A 215 3.17 9.51 2.37
N PHE A 216 3.52 8.37 1.81
CA PHE A 216 3.16 7.94 0.47
C PHE A 216 1.75 7.36 0.43
N TYR A 217 0.91 7.87 -0.46
CA TYR A 217 -0.40 7.30 -0.73
C TYR A 217 -0.65 7.17 -2.23
N PHE A 218 -1.58 6.29 -2.59
CA PHE A 218 -1.92 6.07 -3.98
C PHE A 218 -3.39 5.67 -4.14
N TYR A 219 -3.94 6.01 -5.29
CA TYR A 219 -5.26 5.63 -5.75
C TYR A 219 -5.20 5.17 -7.20
N ASP A 220 -6.32 4.72 -7.78
CA ASP A 220 -6.33 4.20 -9.15
C ASP A 220 -5.86 5.22 -10.20
N GLU A 221 -6.01 6.52 -9.96
CA GLU A 221 -5.71 7.55 -10.95
C GLU A 221 -4.50 8.43 -10.60
N PHE A 222 -4.07 8.42 -9.33
CA PHE A 222 -2.98 9.27 -8.88
C PHE A 222 -2.13 8.61 -7.78
N VAL A 223 -0.91 9.12 -7.66
CA VAL A 223 -0.06 8.88 -6.50
C VAL A 223 0.25 10.21 -5.83
N CYS A 224 0.40 10.22 -4.52
CA CYS A 224 0.74 11.43 -3.80
C CYS A 224 1.69 11.20 -2.63
N LEU A 225 2.40 12.27 -2.31
CA LEU A 225 3.33 12.37 -1.20
C LEU A 225 2.85 13.50 -0.30
N SER A 226 2.53 13.18 0.95
CA SER A 226 2.19 14.16 1.97
C SER A 226 3.42 14.47 2.81
N VAL A 227 3.71 15.75 2.97
CA VAL A 227 4.79 16.27 3.82
C VAL A 227 4.21 17.31 4.76
N PRO A 228 4.41 17.20 6.09
CA PRO A 228 4.02 18.25 7.00
C PRO A 228 4.76 19.54 6.68
N SER A 229 4.02 20.64 6.55
CA SER A 229 4.59 21.91 6.10
C SER A 229 5.63 22.49 7.07
N GLU A 230 5.62 22.08 8.34
CA GLU A 230 6.66 22.43 9.32
C GLU A 230 8.03 21.83 8.98
N LEU A 231 8.07 20.79 8.13
CA LEU A 231 9.29 20.10 7.73
C LEU A 231 9.88 20.62 6.41
N GLU A 232 9.20 21.53 5.70
CA GLU A 232 9.71 22.10 4.44
C GLU A 232 11.10 22.75 4.62
N ASN A 233 11.26 23.54 5.68
CA ASN A 233 12.55 24.17 6.00
C ASN A 233 13.63 23.14 6.30
N THR A 234 13.29 22.06 7.00
CA THR A 234 14.23 20.97 7.32
C THR A 234 14.65 20.24 6.05
N ILE A 235 13.72 19.95 5.15
CA ILE A 235 14.00 19.29 3.86
C ILE A 235 14.93 20.14 2.98
N ASN A 236 14.83 21.47 3.06
CA ASN A 236 15.75 22.37 2.35
C ASN A 236 17.20 22.32 2.88
N LEU A 237 17.45 21.69 4.03
CA LEU A 237 18.81 21.50 4.59
C LEU A 237 19.50 20.22 4.12
N ILE A 238 18.88 19.46 3.21
CA ILE A 238 19.45 18.24 2.66
C ILE A 238 20.72 18.57 1.88
N THR A 239 21.84 17.98 2.30
CA THR A 239 23.15 18.21 1.65
C THR A 239 23.33 17.31 0.43
N ALA A 240 24.17 17.74 -0.51
CA ALA A 240 24.56 16.93 -1.67
C ALA A 240 25.26 15.62 -1.26
N GLU A 241 26.01 15.64 -0.15
CA GLU A 241 26.63 14.45 0.43
C GLU A 241 25.58 13.44 0.90
N PHE A 242 24.56 13.88 1.63
CA PHE A 242 23.47 13.00 2.06
C PHE A 242 22.75 12.38 0.87
N LYS A 243 22.42 13.18 -0.16
CA LYS A 243 21.82 12.68 -1.42
C LYS A 243 22.68 11.60 -2.06
N THR A 244 23.97 11.85 -2.20
CA THR A 244 24.92 10.92 -2.84
C THR A 244 25.01 9.59 -2.07
N ASN A 245 25.18 9.66 -0.75
CA ASN A 245 25.26 8.48 0.10
C ASN A 245 23.93 7.70 0.12
N TRP A 246 22.80 8.40 0.12
CA TRP A 246 21.47 7.78 0.04
C TRP A 246 21.25 7.04 -1.28
N LYS A 247 21.62 7.64 -2.42
CA LYS A 247 21.56 6.97 -3.73
C LYS A 247 22.35 5.67 -3.72
N ILE A 248 23.60 5.71 -3.24
CA ILE A 248 24.46 4.51 -3.14
C ILE A 248 23.80 3.45 -2.25
N TYR A 249 23.31 3.85 -1.08
CA TYR A 249 22.62 2.95 -0.15
C TYR A 249 21.40 2.29 -0.81
N MET A 250 20.51 3.06 -1.42
CA MET A 250 19.28 2.54 -2.01
C MET A 250 19.54 1.64 -3.22
N LYS A 251 20.55 1.94 -4.03
CA LYS A 251 20.97 1.06 -5.13
C LYS A 251 21.51 -0.27 -4.62
N ASN A 252 22.30 -0.27 -3.55
CA ASN A 252 22.78 -1.52 -2.96
C ASN A 252 21.63 -2.32 -2.34
N LYS A 253 20.72 -1.65 -1.63
CA LYS A 253 19.54 -2.27 -1.03
C LYS A 253 18.64 -2.93 -2.07
N LEU A 254 18.43 -2.30 -3.22
CA LEU A 254 17.67 -2.86 -4.33
C LEU A 254 18.33 -4.11 -4.95
N LYS A 255 19.66 -4.12 -5.08
CA LYS A 255 20.38 -5.27 -5.66
C LYS A 255 20.33 -6.53 -4.82
N ASN A 256 20.28 -6.37 -3.49
CA ASN A 256 20.30 -7.50 -2.57
C ASN A 256 18.92 -8.10 -2.31
N ASP A 257 17.85 -7.58 -2.93
CA ASP A 257 16.45 -7.94 -2.65
C ASP A 257 16.06 -7.82 -1.16
N ASP A 258 16.81 -7.00 -0.41
CA ASP A 258 16.62 -6.77 1.03
C ASP A 258 15.47 -5.80 1.31
N ASN A 259 14.60 -5.52 0.34
CA ASN A 259 13.56 -4.51 0.45
C ASN A 259 12.16 -5.09 0.21
N GLU A 260 11.66 -5.84 1.19
CA GLU A 260 10.30 -6.37 1.19
C GLU A 260 9.23 -5.30 0.93
N PHE A 261 9.47 -4.05 1.32
CA PHE A 261 8.52 -2.96 1.08
C PHE A 261 8.47 -2.59 -0.41
N LEU A 262 9.60 -2.38 -1.07
CA LEU A 262 9.63 -2.10 -2.52
C LEU A 262 9.10 -3.29 -3.33
N THR A 263 9.45 -4.52 -2.94
CA THR A 263 8.93 -5.75 -3.58
C THR A 263 7.41 -5.86 -3.39
N SER A 264 6.88 -5.52 -2.20
CA SER A 264 5.43 -5.50 -1.99
C SER A 264 4.70 -4.47 -2.87
N MET A 265 5.41 -3.39 -3.19
CA MET A 265 4.90 -2.29 -4.01
C MET A 265 5.01 -2.58 -5.52
N ASP A 266 5.90 -3.48 -5.95
CA ASP A 266 5.87 -4.06 -7.29
C ASP A 266 4.58 -4.85 -7.54
N GLY A 267 4.11 -5.60 -6.54
CA GLY A 267 2.83 -6.30 -6.60
C GLY A 267 1.66 -5.38 -6.88
N ALA A 268 1.64 -4.18 -6.29
CA ALA A 268 0.62 -3.16 -6.58
C ALA A 268 0.59 -2.79 -8.07
N MET A 269 1.77 -2.62 -8.67
CA MET A 269 1.90 -2.26 -10.08
C MET A 269 1.59 -3.44 -11.01
N MET A 270 2.00 -4.66 -10.65
CA MET A 270 1.60 -5.88 -11.34
C MET A 270 0.08 -6.03 -11.38
N VAL A 271 -0.61 -5.77 -10.27
CA VAL A 271 -2.07 -5.80 -10.18
C VAL A 271 -2.73 -4.79 -11.13
N LYS A 272 -2.18 -3.58 -11.21
CA LYS A 272 -2.78 -2.50 -12.00
C LYS A 272 -2.46 -2.59 -13.50
N TYR A 273 -1.21 -2.92 -13.85
CA TYR A 273 -0.68 -2.83 -15.20
C TYR A 273 -0.27 -4.19 -15.80
N GLY A 274 -0.22 -5.24 -15.00
CA GLY A 274 0.29 -6.55 -15.41
C GLY A 274 1.82 -6.63 -15.53
N HIS A 275 2.52 -5.55 -15.15
CA HIS A 275 3.98 -5.45 -15.15
C HIS A 275 4.45 -4.39 -14.13
N THR A 276 5.71 -4.44 -13.72
CA THR A 276 6.38 -3.43 -12.89
C THR A 276 7.65 -2.90 -13.57
N LEU A 277 8.34 -1.94 -12.97
CA LEU A 277 9.61 -1.43 -13.46
C LEU A 277 10.73 -2.48 -13.32
N SER A 278 11.56 -2.59 -14.36
CA SER A 278 12.81 -3.34 -14.29
C SER A 278 13.75 -2.75 -13.24
N MET A 279 14.69 -3.57 -12.76
CA MET A 279 15.72 -3.10 -11.83
C MET A 279 16.53 -1.94 -12.43
N ASP A 280 16.88 -2.01 -13.71
CA ASP A 280 17.62 -0.96 -14.41
C ASP A 280 16.82 0.35 -14.51
N ALA A 281 15.50 0.26 -14.74
CA ALA A 281 14.62 1.43 -14.70
C ALA A 281 14.62 2.08 -13.31
N LYS A 282 14.43 1.30 -12.24
CA LYS A 282 14.48 1.79 -10.85
C LYS A 282 15.82 2.44 -10.52
N MET A 283 16.94 1.84 -10.93
CA MET A 283 18.29 2.37 -10.73
C MET A 283 18.50 3.71 -11.44
N ARG A 284 17.94 3.88 -12.63
CA ARG A 284 17.98 5.15 -13.38
C ARG A 284 17.12 6.21 -12.70
N MET A 285 15.96 5.86 -12.18
CA MET A 285 15.08 6.79 -11.48
C MET A 285 15.70 7.32 -10.18
N ILE A 286 16.42 6.47 -9.44
CA ILE A 286 17.19 6.91 -8.25
C ILE A 286 18.22 8.00 -8.59
N GLU A 287 18.74 8.03 -9.81
CA GLU A 287 19.72 9.05 -10.21
C GLU A 287 19.11 10.44 -10.39
N LEU A 288 17.78 10.56 -10.50
CA LEU A 288 17.10 11.83 -10.77
C LEU A 288 16.99 12.76 -9.54
N LEU A 289 17.38 12.30 -8.35
CA LEU A 289 17.32 13.05 -7.07
C LEU A 289 18.49 14.03 -6.85
#